data_AF-A0A1F2XTJ7-F1
#
_entry.id   AF-A0A1F2XTJ7-F1
#
_cell.length_a   1.000
_cell.length_b   1.000
_cell.length_c   1.000
_cell.angle_alpha   90.00
_cell.angle_beta   90.00
_cell.angle_gamma   90.00
#
_symmetry.space_group_name_H-M   'P 1'
#
loop_
_entity.id
_entity.type
_entity.pdbx_description
1 polymer ?
#
loop_
_entity_poly.entity_id
_entity_poly.type
_entity_poly.pdbx_seq_one_letter_code
_entity_poly.pdbx_strand_id
1 'polypeptide(L)'
;MYQINALNPKDEGHHTRKRFGQNFLHDQRVIAKIVRSVAPRSGDNIVEIGPGLAALTSPLIGECDALTVVELDRDLAAGLPGRVPHPERLTIIETDALKYDFTNLFEDGRPLRVVGNLPYNISTPLLFHLLGFGDKVKDMHFMLQKEVVDRITASPNSKEYGRLS
;
A
#
# COMPACT_ATOMS: atom_id res chain seq x y z
N MET A 1 -4.32 -17.35 -16.74
CA MET A 1 -5.22 -16.27 -16.30
C MET A 1 -5.64 -16.62 -14.88
N TYR A 2 -4.92 -16.12 -13.87
CA TYR A 2 -5.27 -16.38 -12.47
C TYR A 2 -6.51 -15.55 -12.13
N GLN A 3 -7.64 -16.21 -11.81
CA GLN A 3 -8.80 -15.50 -11.27
C GLN A 3 -8.48 -15.11 -9.84
N ILE A 4 -8.11 -13.85 -9.66
CA ILE A 4 -7.81 -13.25 -8.37
C ILE A 4 -9.13 -12.81 -7.76
N ASN A 5 -9.75 -13.67 -6.97
CA ASN A 5 -10.87 -13.23 -6.13
C ASN A 5 -10.27 -12.42 -4.97
N ALA A 6 -10.66 -11.15 -4.79
CA ALA A 6 -10.30 -10.46 -3.54
C ALA A 6 -10.88 -11.27 -2.39
N LEU A 7 -10.01 -11.57 -1.45
CA LEU A 7 -10.36 -12.35 -0.28
C LEU A 7 -11.33 -11.54 0.57
N ASN A 8 -12.52 -12.09 0.77
CA ASN A 8 -13.53 -11.50 1.63
C ASN A 8 -13.15 -11.79 3.09
N PRO A 9 -13.06 -10.76 3.96
CA PRO A 9 -12.65 -10.94 5.36
C PRO A 9 -13.48 -11.97 6.13
N LYS A 10 -14.77 -12.12 5.79
CA LYS A 10 -15.65 -13.11 6.43
C LYS A 10 -15.32 -14.55 6.03
N ASP A 11 -14.86 -14.75 4.81
CA ASP A 11 -14.55 -16.08 4.26
C ASP A 11 -13.15 -16.55 4.73
N GLU A 12 -12.27 -15.61 5.09
CA GLU A 12 -10.94 -15.84 5.65
C GLU A 12 -10.92 -16.03 7.18
N GLY A 13 -12.08 -15.97 7.85
CA GLY A 13 -12.16 -16.07 9.31
C GLY A 13 -11.44 -14.95 10.08
N HIS A 14 -11.05 -13.86 9.40
CA HIS A 14 -10.31 -12.75 10.03
C HIS A 14 -11.28 -11.75 10.66
N HIS A 15 -11.26 -11.68 11.99
CA HIS A 15 -11.97 -10.63 12.71
C HIS A 15 -11.18 -9.32 12.60
N THR A 16 -11.82 -8.29 12.03
CA THR A 16 -11.24 -6.94 11.93
C THR A 16 -10.79 -6.45 13.30
N ARG A 17 -9.49 -6.19 13.43
CA ARG A 17 -8.93 -5.65 14.66
C ARG A 17 -9.16 -4.14 14.67
N LYS A 18 -10.24 -3.70 15.32
CA LYS A 18 -10.64 -2.28 15.39
C LYS A 18 -9.48 -1.32 15.75
N ARG A 19 -8.54 -1.76 16.60
CA ARG A 19 -7.34 -0.97 16.99
C ARG A 19 -6.41 -0.61 15.82
N PHE A 20 -6.46 -1.37 14.73
CA PHE A 20 -5.61 -1.17 13.55
C PHE A 20 -6.33 -0.45 12.40
N GLY A 21 -7.58 -0.01 12.58
CA GLY A 21 -8.30 0.77 11.56
C GLY A 21 -8.48 0.04 10.21
N GLN A 22 -8.48 -1.30 10.22
CA GLN A 22 -8.48 -2.13 9.01
C GLN A 22 -9.77 -1.95 8.19
N ASN A 23 -9.62 -1.46 6.96
CA ASN A 23 -10.66 -1.44 5.94
C ASN A 23 -10.17 -2.23 4.72
N PHE A 24 -10.74 -3.40 4.48
CA PHE A 24 -10.29 -4.28 3.41
C PHE A 24 -10.95 -3.92 2.07
N LEU A 25 -10.10 -3.67 1.07
CA LEU A 25 -10.52 -3.44 -0.31
C LEU A 25 -10.96 -4.78 -0.93
N HIS A 26 -12.17 -4.81 -1.49
CA HIS A 26 -12.77 -6.03 -2.06
C HIS A 26 -13.34 -5.82 -3.47
N ASP A 27 -13.58 -4.57 -3.89
CA ASP A 27 -14.07 -4.26 -5.23
C ASP A 27 -12.98 -4.47 -6.29
N GLN A 28 -13.15 -5.50 -7.11
CA GLN A 28 -12.22 -5.86 -8.20
C GLN A 28 -11.99 -4.75 -9.22
N ARG A 29 -13.01 -3.94 -9.50
CA ARG A 29 -12.90 -2.85 -10.48
C ARG A 29 -12.03 -1.74 -9.92
N VAL A 30 -12.16 -1.44 -8.63
CA VAL A 30 -11.30 -0.47 -7.93
C VAL A 30 -9.86 -0.98 -7.84
N ILE A 31 -9.66 -2.23 -7.42
CA ILE A 31 -8.36 -2.89 -7.39
C ILE A 31 -7.67 -2.80 -8.77
N ALA A 32 -8.36 -3.21 -9.83
CA ALA A 32 -7.81 -3.16 -11.18
C ALA A 32 -7.50 -1.73 -11.65
N LYS A 33 -8.28 -0.72 -11.22
CA LYS A 33 -7.98 0.69 -11.51
C LYS A 33 -6.71 1.17 -10.78
N ILE A 34 -6.53 0.78 -9.52
CA ILE A 34 -5.32 1.11 -8.76
C ILE A 34 -4.10 0.48 -9.42
N VAL A 35 -4.13 -0.83 -9.69
CA VAL A 35 -3.01 -1.56 -10.33
C VAL A 35 -2.66 -0.95 -11.69
N ARG A 36 -3.66 -0.60 -12.52
CA ARG A 36 -3.42 0.11 -13.78
C ARG A 36 -2.81 1.51 -13.61
N SER A 37 -3.14 2.19 -12.52
CA SER A 37 -2.58 3.53 -12.23
C SER A 37 -1.13 3.43 -11.75
N VAL A 38 -0.81 2.37 -11.00
CA VAL A 38 0.58 2.03 -10.65
C VAL A 38 1.34 1.64 -11.92
N ALA A 39 0.73 0.90 -12.85
CA ALA A 39 1.39 0.40 -14.07
C ALA A 39 2.79 -0.19 -13.79
N PRO A 40 2.88 -1.27 -12.97
CA PRO A 40 4.14 -1.93 -12.67
C PRO A 40 4.91 -2.32 -13.92
N ARG A 41 6.24 -2.24 -13.86
CA ARG A 41 7.14 -2.71 -14.91
C ARG A 41 8.21 -3.61 -14.31
N SER A 42 8.78 -4.47 -15.16
CA SER A 42 9.98 -5.21 -14.81
C SER A 42 11.10 -4.25 -14.37
N GLY A 43 11.78 -4.60 -13.29
CA GLY A 43 12.78 -3.75 -12.65
C GLY A 43 12.25 -2.60 -11.78
N ASP A 44 10.93 -2.38 -11.65
CA ASP A 44 10.43 -1.41 -10.67
C ASP A 44 10.74 -1.88 -9.23
N ASN A 45 10.89 -0.93 -8.31
CA ASN A 45 11.07 -1.17 -6.88
C ASN A 45 9.78 -0.77 -6.15
N ILE A 46 8.86 -1.72 -6.02
CA ILE A 46 7.51 -1.47 -5.49
C ILE A 46 7.43 -1.89 -4.03
N VAL A 47 6.92 -0.99 -3.20
CA VAL A 47 6.65 -1.23 -1.79
C VAL A 47 5.18 -1.01 -1.50
N GLU A 48 4.50 -2.02 -0.98
CA GLU A 48 3.13 -1.91 -0.49
C GLU A 48 3.10 -1.72 1.04
N ILE A 49 2.33 -0.75 1.51
CA ILE A 49 2.10 -0.55 2.96
C ILE A 49 0.69 -1.03 3.32
N GLY A 50 0.62 -1.92 4.31
CA GLY A 50 -0.63 -2.50 4.79
C GLY A 50 -1.29 -3.44 3.76
N PRO A 51 -0.63 -4.52 3.35
CA PRO A 51 -1.16 -5.48 2.38
C PRO A 51 -2.46 -6.15 2.82
N GLY A 52 -2.69 -6.27 4.13
CA GLY A 52 -3.93 -6.82 4.68
C GLY A 52 -4.20 -8.26 4.20
N LEU A 53 -5.33 -8.46 3.51
CA LEU A 53 -5.71 -9.74 2.90
C LEU A 53 -5.18 -9.89 1.45
N ALA A 54 -4.07 -9.25 1.11
CA ALA A 54 -3.43 -9.32 -0.21
C ALA A 54 -4.27 -8.80 -1.39
N ALA A 55 -5.24 -7.92 -1.14
CA ALA A 55 -6.16 -7.44 -2.17
C ALA A 55 -5.46 -6.65 -3.29
N LEU A 56 -4.44 -5.84 -2.95
CA LEU A 56 -3.57 -5.17 -3.91
C LEU A 56 -2.28 -5.97 -4.14
N THR A 57 -1.73 -6.61 -3.11
CA THR A 57 -0.52 -7.45 -3.20
C THR A 57 -0.61 -8.50 -4.30
N SER A 58 -1.72 -9.25 -4.34
CA SER A 58 -1.91 -10.40 -5.25
C SER A 58 -1.90 -10.01 -6.73
N PRO A 59 -2.65 -8.98 -7.18
CA PRO A 59 -2.52 -8.50 -8.56
C PRO A 59 -1.21 -7.75 -8.84
N LEU A 60 -0.62 -7.03 -7.87
CA LEU A 60 0.65 -6.31 -8.09
C LEU A 60 1.81 -7.26 -8.36
N ILE A 61 1.97 -8.30 -7.54
CA ILE A 61 3.07 -9.26 -7.67
C ILE A 61 2.96 -10.13 -8.94
N GLY A 62 1.76 -10.23 -9.52
CA GLY A 62 1.55 -10.84 -10.83
C GLY A 62 2.12 -10.03 -11.99
N GLU A 63 2.39 -8.73 -11.79
CA GLU A 63 2.82 -7.77 -12.83
C GLU A 63 4.24 -7.23 -12.58
N CYS A 64 4.93 -7.65 -11.51
CA CYS A 64 6.29 -7.22 -11.20
C CYS A 64 7.24 -8.39 -10.86
N ASP A 65 8.55 -8.11 -10.88
CA ASP A 65 9.59 -9.12 -10.62
C ASP A 65 9.81 -9.37 -9.12
N ALA A 66 9.54 -8.36 -8.30
CA ALA A 66 9.64 -8.40 -6.85
C ALA A 66 8.65 -7.41 -6.25
N LEU A 67 8.10 -7.75 -5.08
CA LEU A 67 7.24 -6.88 -4.30
C LEU A 67 7.65 -6.93 -2.84
N THR A 68 7.94 -5.78 -2.24
CA THR A 68 8.14 -5.66 -0.80
C THR A 68 6.86 -5.18 -0.14
N VAL A 69 6.48 -5.77 0.99
CA VAL A 69 5.33 -5.35 1.77
C VAL A 69 5.73 -5.00 3.19
N VAL A 70 5.13 -3.94 3.75
CA VAL A 70 5.30 -3.53 5.14
C VAL A 70 3.97 -3.74 5.87
N GLU A 71 3.96 -4.67 6.84
CA GLU A 71 2.75 -5.04 7.58
C GLU A 71 3.03 -5.04 9.10
N LEU A 72 2.13 -4.44 9.86
CA LEU A 72 2.22 -4.36 11.32
C LEU A 72 1.58 -5.59 11.98
N ASP A 73 0.53 -6.13 11.39
CA ASP A 73 -0.17 -7.31 11.89
C ASP A 73 0.52 -8.60 11.44
N ARG A 74 1.31 -9.19 12.34
CA ARG A 74 2.08 -10.41 12.09
C ARG A 74 1.23 -11.60 11.63
N ASP A 75 -0.01 -11.70 12.08
CA ASP A 75 -0.90 -12.80 11.68
C ASP A 75 -1.31 -12.64 10.21
N LEU A 76 -1.54 -11.39 9.76
CA LEU A 76 -1.79 -11.10 8.35
C LEU A 76 -0.54 -11.31 7.51
N ALA A 77 0.61 -10.82 7.98
CA ALA A 77 1.90 -10.98 7.32
C ALA A 77 2.24 -12.46 7.07
N ALA A 78 2.10 -13.31 8.10
CA ALA A 78 2.35 -14.75 8.01
C ALA A 78 1.44 -15.46 6.98
N GLY A 79 0.22 -14.95 6.76
CA GLY A 79 -0.72 -15.50 5.79
C GLY A 79 -0.48 -15.06 4.34
N LEU A 80 0.29 -14.00 4.09
CA LEU A 80 0.46 -13.45 2.74
C LEU A 80 1.01 -14.43 1.71
N PRO A 81 2.04 -15.26 2.00
CA PRO A 81 2.58 -16.20 1.02
C PRO A 81 1.55 -17.20 0.49
N GLY A 82 0.53 -17.55 1.29
CA GLY A 82 -0.57 -18.43 0.88
C GLY A 82 -1.66 -17.75 0.05
N ARG A 83 -1.63 -16.42 -0.07
CA ARG A 83 -2.70 -15.59 -0.66
C ARG A 83 -2.32 -14.94 -1.99
N VAL A 84 -1.06 -15.07 -2.40
CA VAL A 84 -0.51 -14.40 -3.60
C VAL A 84 -0.01 -15.41 -4.62
N PRO A 85 -0.06 -15.09 -5.92
CA PRO A 85 0.78 -15.78 -6.89
C PRO A 85 2.24 -15.40 -6.64
N HIS A 86 3.17 -16.28 -7.02
CA HIS A 86 4.60 -16.03 -6.94
C HIS A 86 5.12 -15.62 -5.54
N PRO A 87 4.82 -16.37 -4.47
CA PRO A 87 5.28 -16.03 -3.11
C PRO A 87 6.81 -15.92 -3.01
N GLU A 88 7.57 -16.55 -3.90
CA GLU A 88 9.02 -16.43 -4.01
C GLU A 88 9.51 -15.01 -4.36
N ARG A 89 8.63 -14.16 -4.91
CA ARG A 89 8.91 -12.76 -5.26
C ARG A 89 8.51 -11.77 -4.17
N LEU A 90 7.88 -12.27 -3.10
CA LEU A 90 7.35 -11.46 -2.02
C LEU A 90 8.38 -11.32 -0.91
N THR A 91 8.75 -10.09 -0.57
CA THR A 91 9.52 -9.76 0.64
C THR A 91 8.59 -9.15 1.67
N ILE A 92 8.58 -9.68 2.89
CA ILE A 92 7.68 -9.24 3.96
C ILE A 92 8.49 -8.59 5.08
N ILE A 93 8.14 -7.35 5.44
CA ILE A 93 8.74 -6.60 6.53
C ILE A 93 7.69 -6.37 7.61
N GLU A 94 7.84 -7.09 8.73
CA GLU A 94 6.93 -7.03 9.87
C GLU A 94 7.26 -5.87 10.81
N THR A 95 6.78 -4.66 10.50
CA THR A 95 7.09 -3.46 11.29
C THR A 95 6.02 -2.37 11.20
N ASP A 96 6.14 -1.37 12.05
CA ASP A 96 5.36 -0.14 12.00
C ASP A 96 5.89 0.77 10.88
N ALA A 97 5.10 0.94 9.82
CA ALA A 97 5.46 1.79 8.68
C ALA A 97 5.75 3.26 9.06
N LEU A 98 5.20 3.76 10.17
CA LEU A 98 5.50 5.12 10.66
C LEU A 98 6.91 5.25 11.26
N LYS A 99 7.58 4.13 11.53
CA LYS A 99 8.91 4.08 12.16
C LYS A 99 9.96 3.47 11.25
N TYR A 100 9.54 2.85 10.15
CA TYR A 100 10.45 2.21 9.22
C TYR A 100 11.23 3.25 8.41
N ASP A 101 12.54 3.08 8.33
CA ASP A 101 13.39 3.89 7.47
C ASP A 101 13.39 3.27 6.06
N PHE A 102 12.66 3.93 5.15
CA PHE A 102 12.50 3.48 3.77
C PHE A 102 13.77 3.64 2.94
N THR A 103 14.80 4.35 3.42
CA THR A 103 16.10 4.37 2.74
C THR A 103 16.74 2.99 2.66
N ASN A 104 16.39 2.08 3.58
CA ASN A 104 16.86 0.68 3.54
C ASN A 104 16.32 -0.12 2.35
N LEU A 105 15.27 0.38 1.68
CA LEU A 105 14.69 -0.25 0.48
C LEU A 105 15.12 0.47 -0.80
N PHE A 106 15.87 1.55 -0.69
CA PHE A 106 16.34 2.28 -1.86
C PHE A 106 17.43 1.48 -2.58
N GLU A 107 17.33 1.45 -3.90
CA GLU A 107 18.32 0.86 -4.79
C GLU A 107 18.74 1.90 -5.83
N ASP A 108 20.04 2.06 -6.05
CA ASP A 108 20.57 3.00 -7.05
C ASP A 108 20.00 2.69 -8.44
N GLY A 109 19.41 3.70 -9.08
CA GLY A 109 18.75 3.56 -10.38
C GLY A 109 17.35 2.93 -10.34
N ARG A 110 16.87 2.52 -9.16
CA ARG A 110 15.54 1.92 -8.95
C ARG A 110 14.81 2.63 -7.78
N PRO A 111 14.33 3.88 -8.00
CA PRO A 111 13.63 4.63 -6.97
C PRO A 111 12.34 3.93 -6.54
N LEU A 112 11.94 4.16 -5.29
CA LEU A 112 10.78 3.56 -4.67
C LEU A 112 9.48 4.00 -5.33
N ARG A 113 8.56 3.05 -5.48
CA ARG A 113 7.16 3.27 -5.87
C ARG A 113 6.29 2.75 -4.75
N VAL A 114 5.62 3.65 -4.02
CA VAL A 114 4.90 3.26 -2.80
C VAL A 114 3.42 3.12 -3.08
N VAL A 115 2.81 2.00 -2.70
CA VAL A 115 1.39 1.70 -2.92
C VAL A 115 0.73 1.36 -1.58
N GLY A 116 -0.55 1.68 -1.40
CA GLY A 116 -1.24 1.23 -0.20
C GLY A 116 -2.70 1.63 -0.12
N ASN A 117 -3.50 0.75 0.49
CA ASN A 117 -4.82 1.09 0.99
C ASN A 117 -4.70 1.43 2.48
N LEU A 118 -4.35 2.68 2.76
CA LEU A 118 -3.85 3.06 4.08
C LEU A 118 -4.97 3.10 5.12
N PRO A 119 -4.74 2.60 6.36
CA PRO A 119 -5.65 2.80 7.46
C PRO A 119 -5.82 4.30 7.75
N TYR A 120 -7.07 4.73 7.91
CA TYR A 120 -7.41 6.16 7.96
C TYR A 120 -6.80 6.89 9.18
N ASN A 121 -6.55 6.16 10.27
CA ASN A 121 -5.96 6.70 11.48
C ASN A 121 -4.45 7.01 11.36
N ILE A 122 -3.75 6.44 10.37
CA ILE A 122 -2.30 6.65 10.19
C ILE A 122 -1.95 7.32 8.86
N SER A 123 -2.92 7.54 7.97
CA SER A 123 -2.66 7.99 6.60
C SER A 123 -1.92 9.34 6.54
N THR A 124 -2.39 10.35 7.27
CA THR A 124 -1.75 11.68 7.32
C THR A 124 -0.31 11.63 7.86
N PRO A 125 -0.03 11.08 9.06
CA PRO A 125 1.34 11.01 9.55
C PRO A 125 2.25 10.15 8.65
N LEU A 126 1.71 9.09 8.04
CA LEU A 126 2.47 8.26 7.10
C LEU A 126 2.85 9.02 5.83
N LEU A 127 1.96 9.84 5.28
CA LEU A 127 2.28 10.70 4.15
C LEU A 127 3.43 11.65 4.48
N PHE A 128 3.39 12.33 5.63
CA PHE A 128 4.49 13.21 6.06
C PHE A 128 5.80 12.45 6.27
N HIS A 129 5.74 11.24 6.83
CA HIS A 129 6.91 10.38 6.98
C HIS A 129 7.52 10.03 5.62
N LEU A 130 6.69 9.60 4.66
CA LEU A 130 7.12 9.24 3.31
C LEU A 130 7.68 10.42 2.51
N LEU A 131 7.13 11.62 2.69
CA LEU A 131 7.65 12.85 2.09
C LEU A 131 9.08 13.17 2.56
N GLY A 132 9.49 12.69 3.74
CA GLY A 132 10.87 12.77 4.22
C GLY A 132 11.88 12.00 3.35
N PHE A 133 11.42 11.09 2.50
CA PHE A 133 12.24 10.29 1.58
C PHE A 133 12.04 10.69 0.10
N GLY A 134 11.54 11.90 -0.17
CA GLY A 134 11.12 12.33 -1.51
C GLY A 134 12.20 12.24 -2.60
N ASP A 135 13.48 12.30 -2.23
CA ASP A 135 14.61 12.13 -3.15
C ASP A 135 14.80 10.68 -3.65
N LYS A 136 14.19 9.71 -2.94
CA LYS A 136 14.28 8.27 -3.21
C LYS A 136 12.97 7.67 -3.72
N VAL A 137 11.89 8.45 -3.73
CA VAL A 137 10.55 8.02 -4.13
C VAL A 137 10.19 8.63 -5.49
N LYS A 138 9.84 7.77 -6.45
CA LYS A 138 9.39 8.16 -7.79
C LYS A 138 7.92 8.57 -7.79
N ASP A 139 7.06 7.74 -7.20
CA ASP A 139 5.63 7.97 -7.13
C ASP A 139 4.99 7.26 -5.92
N MET A 140 3.80 7.73 -5.55
CA MET A 140 3.00 7.21 -4.46
C MET A 140 1.54 7.05 -4.90
N HIS A 141 0.97 5.87 -4.66
CA HIS A 141 -0.39 5.51 -5.06
C HIS A 141 -1.19 5.03 -3.85
N PHE A 142 -1.98 5.93 -3.27
CA PHE A 142 -2.75 5.65 -2.05
C PHE A 142 -4.25 5.77 -2.24
N MET A 143 -4.99 4.86 -1.61
CA MET A 143 -6.40 5.08 -1.32
C MET A 143 -6.53 5.78 0.04
N LEU A 144 -7.23 6.91 0.06
CA LEU A 144 -7.37 7.79 1.22
C LEU A 144 -8.84 8.18 1.40
N GLN A 145 -9.20 8.68 2.59
CA GLN A 145 -10.50 9.32 2.78
C GLN A 145 -10.61 10.56 1.90
N LYS A 146 -11.80 10.77 1.32
CA LYS A 146 -12.05 11.90 0.41
C LYS A 146 -11.64 13.24 1.03
N GLU A 147 -11.97 13.50 2.29
CA GLU A 147 -11.62 14.75 2.99
C GLU A 147 -10.11 14.99 3.12
N VAL A 148 -9.31 13.92 3.17
CA VAL A 148 -7.84 14.04 3.21
C VAL A 148 -7.32 14.41 1.83
N VAL A 149 -7.85 13.80 0.77
CA VAL A 149 -7.52 14.13 -0.63
C VAL A 149 -7.92 15.56 -0.96
N ASP A 150 -9.12 16.00 -0.53
CA ASP A 150 -9.61 17.36 -0.74
C ASP A 150 -8.66 18.39 -0.12
N ARG A 151 -8.06 18.10 1.05
CA ARG A 151 -7.06 18.96 1.68
C ARG A 151 -5.72 18.95 0.95
N ILE A 152 -5.22 17.78 0.54
CA ILE A 152 -3.93 17.67 -0.16
C ILE A 152 -3.96 18.42 -1.51
N THR A 153 -5.12 18.43 -2.16
CA THR A 153 -5.30 19.05 -3.49
C THR A 153 -5.89 20.46 -3.42
N ALA A 154 -6.05 21.02 -2.22
CA ALA A 154 -6.66 22.32 -2.02
C ALA A 154 -5.78 23.45 -2.59
N SER A 155 -6.37 24.31 -3.41
CA SER A 155 -5.71 25.52 -3.89
C SER A 155 -5.50 26.54 -2.76
N PRO A 156 -4.47 27.40 -2.83
CA PRO A 156 -4.30 28.52 -1.90
C PRO A 156 -5.58 29.36 -1.81
N ASN A 157 -5.90 29.83 -0.60
CA ASN A 157 -7.12 30.60 -0.27
C ASN A 157 -8.45 29.83 -0.40
N SER A 158 -8.44 28.50 -0.49
CA SER A 158 -9.65 27.69 -0.29
C SER A 158 -9.89 27.36 1.19
N LYS A 159 -11.12 26.93 1.54
CA LYS A 159 -11.49 26.55 2.91
C LYS A 159 -10.70 25.32 3.39
N GLU A 160 -10.35 24.45 2.46
CA GLU A 160 -9.67 23.18 2.69
C GLU A 160 -8.13 23.33 2.71
N TYR A 161 -7.59 24.51 2.33
CA TYR A 161 -6.16 24.80 2.32
C TYR A 161 -5.55 24.77 3.72
N GLY A 162 -4.42 24.09 3.88
CA GLY A 162 -3.73 24.01 5.17
C GLY A 162 -2.42 23.25 5.08
N ARG A 163 -1.96 22.67 6.20
CA ARG A 163 -0.66 21.98 6.32
C ARG A 163 -0.44 20.84 5.31
N LEU A 164 -1.52 20.27 4.76
CA LEU A 164 -1.48 19.16 3.80
C LEU A 164 -1.38 19.62 2.34
N SER A 165 -1.59 20.91 2.06
CA SER A 165 -1.68 21.52 0.73
C SER A 165 -0.38 22.20 0.29
#